data_AF-A0A2N1J3I3-F1
#
_entry.id   AF-A0A2N1J3I3-F1
#
_cell.length_a   1.000
_cell.length_b   1.000
_cell.length_c   1.000
_cell.angle_alpha   90.00
_cell.angle_beta   90.00
_cell.angle_gamma   90.00
#
_symmetry.space_group_name_H-M   'P 1'
#
loop_
_entity.id
_entity.type
_entity.pdbx_description
1 polymer ?
#
loop_
_entity_poly.entity_id
_entity_poly.type
_entity_poly.pdbx_seq_one_letter_code
_entity_poly.pdbx_strand_id
1 'polypeptide(L)' 'MTAQDKELEQLHDTIVSDVNSLVDKYMSIVGWDVPENDEDEAKIKILAIIKDTIKKIEEEN' A
#
# COMPACT_ATOMS: atom_id res chain seq x y z
N MET A 1 13.99 -2.05 -25.21
CA MET A 1 14.12 -2.06 -23.76
C MET A 1 15.41 -1.33 -23.40
N THR A 2 15.26 -0.19 -22.72
CA THR A 2 16.35 0.66 -22.23
C THR A 2 16.98 0.05 -20.96
N ALA A 3 18.11 0.59 -20.49
CA ALA A 3 18.67 0.20 -19.19
C ALA A 3 17.72 0.53 -18.04
N GLN A 4 17.03 1.67 -18.14
CA GLN A 4 16.02 2.12 -17.19
C GLN A 4 14.82 1.16 -17.13
N ASP A 5 14.35 0.64 -18.27
CA ASP A 5 13.23 -0.30 -18.30
C ASP A 5 13.56 -1.59 -17.52
N LYS A 6 14.81 -2.08 -17.61
CA LYS A 6 15.28 -3.25 -16.86
C LYS A 6 15.39 -2.98 -15.37
N GLU A 7 15.87 -1.80 -14.99
CA GLU A 7 15.95 -1.39 -13.57
C GLU A 7 14.54 -1.29 -12.96
N LEU A 8 13.58 -0.72 -13.70
CA LEU A 8 12.18 -0.65 -13.26
C LEU A 8 11.52 -2.02 -13.14
N GLU A 9 11.82 -2.95 -14.05
CA GLU A 9 11.34 -4.33 -13.97
C GLU A 9 11.89 -5.05 -12.72
N GLN A 10 13.15 -4.83 -12.37
CA GLN A 10 13.74 -5.37 -11.13
C GLN A 10 13.15 -4.73 -9.86
N LEU A 11 12.81 -3.44 -9.93
CA LEU A 11 12.19 -2.73 -8.82
C LEU A 11 10.72 -3.09 -8.63
N HIS A 12 10.03 -3.56 -9.67
CA HIS A 12 8.61 -3.90 -9.63
C HIS A 12 8.26 -4.80 -8.43
N ASP A 13 8.95 -5.92 -8.28
CA ASP A 13 8.65 -6.88 -7.21
C ASP A 13 8.94 -6.30 -5.82
N THR A 14 9.96 -5.44 -5.72
CA THR A 14 10.29 -4.73 -4.48
C THR A 14 9.19 -3.73 -4.12
N ILE A 15 8.73 -2.94 -5.09
CA ILE A 15 7.64 -1.96 -4.89
C ILE A 15 6.35 -2.68 -4.47
N VAL A 16 6.01 -3.79 -5.12
CA VAL A 16 4.85 -4.60 -4.75
C VAL A 16 4.98 -5.15 -3.32
N SER A 17 6.16 -5.66 -2.96
CA SER A 17 6.45 -6.14 -1.60
C SER A 17 6.31 -5.03 -0.56
N ASP A 18 6.80 -3.84 -0.85
CA ASP A 18 6.75 -2.69 0.07
C ASP A 18 5.32 -2.21 0.30
N VAL A 19 4.51 -2.14 -0.76
CA VAL A 19 3.09 -1.77 -0.66
C VAL A 19 2.31 -2.80 0.15
N ASN A 20 2.55 -4.11 -0.05
CA ASN A 20 1.93 -5.15 0.77
C ASN A 20 2.35 -5.03 2.24
N SER A 21 3.64 -4.84 2.51
CA SER A 21 4.17 -4.66 3.86
C SER A 21 3.58 -3.43 4.56
N LEU A 22 3.30 -2.36 3.80
CA LEU A 22 2.63 -1.16 4.30
C LEU A 22 1.20 -1.45 4.75
N VAL A 23 0.43 -2.19 3.95
CA VAL A 23 -0.94 -2.58 4.29
C VAL A 23 -0.94 -3.48 5.54
N ASP A 24 -0.08 -4.50 5.57
CA ASP A 24 0.02 -5.43 6.70
C ASP A 24 0.40 -4.73 8.00
N LYS A 25 1.34 -3.78 7.93
CA LYS A 25 1.73 -2.94 9.08
C LYS A 25 0.52 -2.23 9.67
N TYR A 26 -0.30 -1.56 8.86
CA TYR A 26 -1.46 -0.83 9.38
C TYR A 26 -2.60 -1.76 9.82
N MET A 27 -2.79 -2.90 9.13
CA MET A 27 -3.73 -3.93 9.57
C MET A 27 -3.36 -4.49 10.95
N SER A 28 -2.07 -4.72 11.22
CA SER A 28 -1.60 -5.21 12.53
C SER A 28 -1.88 -4.24 13.68
N ILE A 29 -1.94 -2.94 13.40
CA ILE A 29 -2.27 -1.90 14.39
C ILE A 29 -3.78 -1.88 14.64
N VAL A 30 -4.59 -2.03 13.58
CA VAL A 30 -6.06 -2.03 13.69
C VAL A 30 -6.58 -3.33 14.33
N GLY A 31 -5.85 -4.43 14.20
CA GLY A 31 -6.14 -5.71 14.85
C GLY A 31 -5.86 -5.78 16.35
N TRP A 32 -5.36 -4.71 16.99
CA TRP A 32 -5.18 -4.68 18.44
C TRP A 32 -6.50 -4.39 19.17
N ASP A 33 -7.04 -5.43 19.85
CA ASP A 33 -8.01 -5.36 20.95
C ASP A 33 -9.32 -4.57 20.71
N VAL A 34 -9.92 -4.71 19.53
CA VAL A 34 -11.31 -4.22 19.29
C VAL A 34 -12.20 -5.40 18.85
N PRO A 35 -13.05 -5.93 19.74
CA PRO A 35 -13.96 -7.05 19.45
C PRO A 35 -14.94 -6.78 18.31
N GLU A 36 -15.27 -5.50 18.04
CA GLU A 36 -16.13 -5.09 16.93
C GLU A 36 -15.37 -4.75 15.64
N ASN A 37 -14.07 -5.01 15.57
CA ASN A 37 -13.29 -4.67 14.39
C ASN A 37 -13.61 -5.60 13.22
N ASP A 38 -14.26 -5.04 12.20
CA ASP A 38 -14.39 -5.66 10.90
C ASP A 38 -13.05 -5.49 10.15
N GLU A 39 -12.21 -6.53 10.17
CA GLU A 39 -10.91 -6.55 9.51
C GLU A 39 -10.99 -6.25 8.00
N ASP A 40 -12.08 -6.67 7.35
CA ASP A 40 -12.28 -6.41 5.93
C ASP A 40 -12.60 -4.93 5.69
N GLU A 41 -13.46 -4.33 6.53
CA GLU A 41 -13.75 -2.90 6.48
C GLU A 41 -12.49 -2.05 6.75
N ALA A 42 -11.69 -2.44 7.74
CA ALA A 42 -10.41 -1.80 8.05
C ALA A 42 -9.46 -1.84 6.85
N LYS A 43 -9.32 -3.00 6.21
CA LYS A 43 -8.47 -3.17 5.03
C LYS A 43 -8.93 -2.30 3.87
N ILE A 44 -10.24 -2.22 3.62
CA ILE A 44 -10.82 -1.35 2.58
C ILE A 44 -10.46 0.12 2.84
N LYS A 45 -10.59 0.59 4.09
CA LYS A 45 -10.26 1.98 4.47
C LYS A 45 -8.76 2.28 4.33
N ILE A 46 -7.89 1.35 4.75
CA ILE A 46 -6.43 1.50 4.61
C ILE A 46 -6.06 1.62 3.12
N LEU A 47 -6.60 0.76 2.27
CA LEU A 47 -6.35 0.80 0.83
C LEU A 47 -6.87 2.10 0.19
N ALA A 48 -8.01 2.63 0.65
CA ALA A 48 -8.53 3.91 0.17
C ALA A 48 -7.56 5.06 0.50
N ILE A 49 -7.04 5.12 1.74
CA ILE A 49 -6.07 6.14 2.16
C ILE A 49 -4.78 6.07 1.32
N ILE A 50 -4.27 4.87 1.05
CA ILE A 50 -3.08 4.68 0.21
C ILE A 50 -3.33 5.20 -1.21
N LYS A 51 -4.47 4.84 -1.82
CA LYS A 51 -4.84 5.30 -3.16
C LYS A 51 -4.99 6.82 -3.24
N ASP A 52 -5.66 7.44 -2.27
CA ASP A 52 -5.83 8.88 -2.22
C ASP A 52 -4.49 9.60 -2.07
N THR A 53 -3.55 9.01 -1.32
CA THR A 53 -2.19 9.55 -1.18
C THR A 53 -1.41 9.48 -2.49
N ILE A 54 -1.47 8.35 -3.21
CA ILE A 54 -0.84 8.20 -4.53
C ILE A 54 -1.42 9.24 -5.49
N LYS A 55 -2.75 9.39 -5.53
CA LYS A 55 -3.42 10.37 -6.39
C LYS A 55 -2.95 11.80 -6.12
N LYS A 56 -2.77 12.18 -4.85
CA LYS A 56 -2.22 13.51 -4.49
C LYS A 56 -0.79 13.69 -4.99
N ILE A 57 0.06 12.67 -4.88
CA ILE A 57 1.42 12.70 -5.43
C ILE A 57 1.40 12.90 -6.94
N GLU A 58 0.45 12.27 -7.65
CA GLU A 58 0.26 12.48 -9.10
C GLU A 58 -0.22 13.89 -9.44
N GLU A 59 -1.06 14.51 -8.60
CA GLU A 59 -1.59 15.87 -8.79
C GLU A 59 -0.60 16.99 -8.40
N GLU A 60 0.37 16.69 -7.52
CA GLU A 60 1.42 17.63 -7.07
C GLU A 60 2.65 17.69 -7.99
N ASN A 61 2.72 16.81 -9.01
CA ASN A 61 3.78 16.77 -10.04
C ASN A 61 3.26 17.22 -11.41
#